data_AF-A0A8J3VHX7-F1
#
_entry.id   AF-A0A8J3VHX7-F1
#
_cell.length_a   1.000
_cell.length_b   1.000
_cell.length_c   1.000
_cell.angle_alpha   90.00
_cell.angle_beta   90.00
_cell.angle_gamma   90.00
#
_symmetry.space_group_name_H-M   'P 1'
#
loop_
_entity.id
_entity.type
_entity.pdbx_description
1 polymer ?
#
loop_
_entity_poly.entity_id
_entity_poly.type
_entity_poly.pdbx_seq_one_letter_code
_entity_poly.pdbx_strand_id
1 'polypeptide(L)'
;MLSVADIAVMFNVEPKTVSMWRLRYPEFPEPDVIVGGMAGWDPDRAEELRVWESRRPGQGRRAMLAEHVQETLRRTFVFRFMRPDDFSWAPIDFPGIEYEDGLLADGMQTKAAEHLIGALRDQGCEIVFKDPATDVTQAVQRVLWDRWTAEEVGEHEFIGRLFDDHGRIYHGCTAFDAASYTLQRLAALGGEIRPGRGLSPQMPGRKPR
;
A
#
# COMPACT_ATOMS: atom_id res chain seq x y z
N MET A 1 12.93 -28.27 14.23
CA MET A 1 12.13 -27.48 15.17
C MET A 1 12.14 -26.04 14.70
N LEU A 2 10.97 -25.42 14.58
CA LEU A 2 10.83 -23.98 14.32
C LEU A 2 10.84 -23.26 15.67
N SER A 3 11.74 -22.30 15.82
CA SER A 3 11.74 -21.36 16.95
C SER A 3 10.83 -20.16 16.65
N VAL A 4 10.63 -19.30 17.65
CA VAL A 4 9.95 -18.01 17.46
C VAL A 4 10.64 -17.16 16.37
N ALA A 5 11.97 -17.24 16.26
CA ALA A 5 12.72 -16.53 15.23
C ALA A 5 12.48 -17.14 13.84
N ASP A 6 12.41 -18.45 13.73
CA ASP A 6 12.14 -19.13 12.45
C ASP A 6 10.71 -18.86 11.95
N ILE A 7 9.74 -18.81 12.87
CA ILE A 7 8.37 -18.37 12.56
C ILE A 7 8.35 -16.90 12.13
N ALA A 8 9.11 -16.04 12.81
CA ALA A 8 9.19 -14.63 12.46
C ALA A 8 9.74 -14.43 11.04
N VAL A 9 10.78 -15.19 10.66
CA VAL A 9 11.32 -15.22 9.30
C VAL A 9 10.29 -15.76 8.31
N MET A 10 9.59 -16.85 8.65
CA MET A 10 8.55 -17.46 7.81
C MET A 10 7.43 -16.50 7.42
N PHE A 11 7.06 -15.59 8.32
CA PHE A 11 6.00 -14.59 8.09
C PHE A 11 6.54 -13.17 7.82
N ASN A 12 7.87 -13.02 7.67
CA ASN A 12 8.55 -11.75 7.49
C ASN A 12 8.16 -10.67 8.52
N VAL A 13 8.14 -11.05 9.80
CA VAL A 13 7.84 -10.16 10.94
C VAL A 13 8.96 -10.19 11.97
N GLU A 14 8.94 -9.26 12.93
CA GLU A 14 9.86 -9.33 14.07
C GLU A 14 9.52 -10.48 15.04
N PRO A 15 10.51 -11.15 15.66
CA PRO A 15 10.27 -12.19 16.67
C PRO A 15 9.39 -11.73 17.85
N LYS A 16 9.47 -10.45 18.20
CA LYS A 16 8.61 -9.82 19.21
C LYS A 16 7.12 -9.90 18.82
N THR A 17 6.81 -9.78 17.53
CA THR A 17 5.45 -9.86 17.00
C THR A 17 4.86 -11.26 17.20
N VAL A 18 5.65 -12.31 16.96
CA VAL A 18 5.25 -13.71 17.21
C VAL A 18 5.02 -13.96 18.70
N SER A 19 5.89 -13.42 19.57
CA SER A 19 5.67 -13.47 21.03
C SER A 19 4.39 -12.75 21.45
N MET A 20 4.05 -11.63 20.80
CA MET A 20 2.79 -10.93 21.05
C MET A 20 1.57 -11.70 20.55
N TRP A 21 1.69 -12.50 19.48
CA TRP A 21 0.60 -13.37 19.04
C TRP A 21 0.23 -14.40 20.10
N ARG A 22 1.24 -15.05 20.69
CA ARG A 22 1.06 -16.01 21.79
C ARG A 22 0.34 -15.43 22.99
N LEU A 23 0.59 -14.15 23.29
CA LEU A 23 -0.04 -13.45 24.43
C LEU A 23 -1.44 -12.95 24.14
N ARG A 24 -1.73 -12.57 22.89
CA ARG A 24 -2.99 -11.92 22.51
C ARG A 24 -4.05 -12.90 22.01
N TYR A 25 -3.63 -14.01 21.43
CA TYR A 25 -4.54 -14.96 20.79
C TYR A 25 -4.43 -16.31 21.47
N PRO A 26 -5.42 -16.69 22.31
CA PRO A 26 -5.42 -17.99 22.99
C PRO A 26 -5.55 -19.17 22.03
N GLU A 27 -5.97 -18.91 20.78
CA GLU A 27 -6.06 -19.88 19.69
C GLU A 27 -4.76 -20.02 18.87
N PHE A 28 -3.70 -19.29 19.22
CA PHE A 28 -2.40 -19.45 18.58
C PHE A 28 -1.82 -20.85 18.89
N PRO A 29 -1.34 -21.60 17.88
CA PRO A 29 -0.86 -22.97 18.08
C PRO A 29 0.23 -23.05 19.16
N GLU A 30 0.01 -23.90 20.17
CA GLU A 30 1.00 -24.13 21.21
C GLU A 30 2.23 -24.87 20.66
N PRO A 31 3.44 -24.58 21.19
CA PRO A 31 4.64 -25.33 20.84
C PRO A 31 4.51 -26.78 21.30
N ASP A 32 4.84 -27.72 20.41
CA ASP A 32 4.70 -29.17 20.60
C ASP A 32 6.03 -29.92 20.70
N VAL A 33 7.14 -29.23 20.45
CA VAL A 33 8.49 -29.82 20.48
C VAL A 33 9.36 -29.09 21.51
N ILE A 34 10.15 -29.83 22.27
CA ILE A 34 11.14 -29.27 23.20
C ILE A 34 12.53 -29.80 22.80
N VAL A 35 13.44 -28.90 22.43
CA VAL A 35 14.85 -29.23 22.15
C VAL A 35 15.74 -28.32 22.99
N GLY A 36 16.66 -28.92 23.77
CA GLY A 36 17.60 -28.16 24.60
C GLY A 36 16.94 -27.25 25.63
N GLY A 37 15.75 -27.61 26.14
CA GLY A 37 14.99 -26.81 27.09
C GLY A 37 14.20 -25.64 26.48
N MET A 38 14.25 -25.46 25.16
CA MET A 38 13.47 -24.46 24.43
C MET A 38 12.25 -25.12 23.78
N ALA A 39 11.07 -24.56 24.05
CA ALA A 39 9.83 -24.97 23.40
C ALA A 39 9.72 -24.33 22.00
N GLY A 40 9.39 -25.14 21.01
CA GLY A 40 9.21 -24.74 19.62
C GLY A 40 8.19 -25.61 18.90
N TRP A 41 8.06 -25.42 17.60
CA TRP A 41 7.07 -26.12 16.78
C TRP A 41 7.74 -27.18 15.92
N ASP A 42 7.03 -28.27 15.68
CA ASP A 42 7.43 -29.22 14.64
C ASP A 42 7.42 -28.53 13.26
N PRO A 43 8.47 -28.65 12.43
CA PRO A 43 8.48 -28.10 11.07
C PRO A 43 7.30 -28.53 10.20
N ASP A 44 6.75 -29.74 10.41
CA ASP A 44 5.61 -30.24 9.64
C ASP A 44 4.30 -29.49 9.98
N ARG A 45 4.28 -28.77 11.10
CA ARG A 45 3.17 -27.89 11.52
C ARG A 45 3.26 -26.47 10.95
N ALA A 46 4.25 -26.19 10.09
CA ALA A 46 4.36 -24.90 9.40
C ALA A 46 3.05 -24.53 8.67
N GLU A 47 2.35 -25.50 8.09
CA GLU A 47 1.09 -25.26 7.39
C GLU A 47 -0.04 -24.88 8.34
N GLU A 48 -0.11 -25.46 9.54
CA GLU A 48 -1.07 -25.09 10.58
C GLU A 48 -0.84 -23.64 11.04
N LEU A 49 0.42 -23.23 11.21
CA LEU A 49 0.79 -21.85 11.54
C LEU A 49 0.40 -20.88 10.42
N ARG A 50 0.56 -21.25 9.14
CA ARG A 50 0.10 -20.44 8.00
C ARG A 50 -1.41 -20.32 7.94
N VAL A 51 -2.13 -21.42 8.17
CA VAL A 51 -3.58 -21.43 8.21
C VAL A 51 -4.11 -20.58 9.35
N TRP A 52 -3.50 -20.66 10.54
CA TRP A 52 -3.84 -19.79 11.66
C TRP A 52 -3.59 -18.31 11.33
N GLU A 53 -2.43 -17.99 10.74
CA GLU A 53 -2.05 -16.62 10.40
C GLU A 53 -3.02 -15.99 9.39
N SER A 54 -3.40 -16.75 8.36
CA SER A 54 -4.39 -16.35 7.36
C SER A 54 -5.79 -16.08 7.95
N ARG A 55 -6.12 -16.73 9.08
CA ARG A 55 -7.40 -16.63 9.77
C ARG A 55 -7.35 -15.69 10.97
N ARG A 56 -6.19 -15.09 11.26
CA ARG A 56 -5.99 -14.28 12.45
C ARG A 56 -6.98 -13.12 12.49
N PRO A 57 -7.71 -12.93 13.61
CA PRO A 57 -8.62 -11.80 13.78
C PRO A 57 -7.88 -10.47 13.58
N GLY A 58 -8.30 -9.71 12.57
CA GLY A 58 -7.74 -8.41 12.20
C GLY A 58 -6.73 -8.40 11.05
N GLN A 59 -6.24 -9.56 10.58
CA GLN A 59 -5.34 -9.63 9.43
C GLN A 59 -6.10 -9.74 8.10
N GLY A 60 -7.08 -10.63 7.99
CA GLY A 60 -7.87 -10.77 6.75
C GLY A 60 -8.56 -9.47 6.33
N ARG A 61 -9.08 -8.70 7.29
CA ARG A 61 -9.66 -7.38 7.02
C ARG A 61 -8.61 -6.34 6.61
N ARG A 62 -7.41 -6.33 7.21
CA ARG A 62 -6.36 -5.37 6.85
C ARG A 62 -5.69 -5.70 5.51
N ALA A 63 -5.45 -6.97 5.23
CA ALA A 63 -4.91 -7.42 3.94
C ALA A 63 -5.91 -7.15 2.81
N MET A 64 -7.19 -7.50 2.97
CA MET A 64 -8.23 -7.16 1.99
C MET A 64 -8.41 -5.66 1.81
N LEU A 65 -8.29 -4.86 2.88
CA LEU A 65 -8.34 -3.40 2.77
C LEU A 65 -7.12 -2.84 2.03
N ALA A 66 -5.92 -3.41 2.26
CA ALA A 66 -4.71 -3.01 1.53
C ALA A 66 -4.78 -3.39 0.04
N GLU A 67 -5.24 -4.60 -0.28
CA GLU A 67 -5.48 -5.04 -1.66
C GLU A 67 -6.54 -4.17 -2.36
N HIS A 68 -7.63 -3.86 -1.66
CA HIS A 68 -8.68 -2.99 -2.20
C HIS A 68 -8.16 -1.58 -2.48
N VAL A 69 -7.40 -0.99 -1.55
CA VAL A 69 -6.77 0.32 -1.73
C VAL A 69 -5.78 0.30 -2.89
N GLN A 70 -4.94 -0.73 -2.99
CA GLN A 70 -3.99 -0.89 -4.08
C GLN A 70 -4.70 -1.03 -5.43
N GLU A 71 -5.76 -1.84 -5.51
CA GLU A 71 -6.55 -2.01 -6.72
C GLU A 71 -7.29 -0.73 -7.12
N THR A 72 -7.88 -0.01 -6.16
CA THR A 72 -8.53 1.27 -6.38
C THR A 72 -7.54 2.30 -6.94
N LEU A 73 -6.35 2.39 -6.36
CA LEU A 73 -5.31 3.30 -6.84
C LEU A 73 -4.80 2.89 -8.23
N ARG A 74 -4.58 1.60 -8.47
CA ARG A 74 -4.21 1.07 -9.80
C ARG A 74 -5.23 1.45 -10.86
N ARG A 75 -6.53 1.19 -10.59
CA ARG A 75 -7.61 1.54 -11.52
C ARG A 75 -7.72 3.04 -11.73
N THR A 76 -7.45 3.83 -10.70
CA THR A 76 -7.40 5.29 -10.83
C THR A 76 -6.30 5.71 -11.79
N PHE A 77 -5.08 5.16 -11.65
CA PHE A 77 -4.00 5.42 -12.60
C PHE A 77 -4.40 5.03 -14.03
N VAL A 78 -4.90 3.81 -14.21
CA VAL A 78 -5.24 3.24 -15.51
C VAL A 78 -6.35 4.00 -16.23
N PHE A 79 -7.44 4.33 -15.54
CA PHE A 79 -8.68 4.78 -16.20
C PHE A 79 -8.97 6.26 -16.01
N ARG A 80 -8.29 6.95 -15.09
CA ARG A 80 -8.62 8.33 -14.73
C ARG A 80 -7.40 9.27 -14.70
N PHE A 81 -6.18 8.75 -14.79
CA PHE A 81 -4.97 9.56 -14.62
C PHE A 81 -3.97 9.45 -15.77
N MET A 82 -3.89 8.29 -16.42
CA MET A 82 -2.98 7.99 -17.51
C MET A 82 -3.75 7.41 -18.69
N ARG A 83 -3.12 7.40 -19.87
CA ARG A 83 -3.67 6.70 -21.04
C ARG A 83 -3.64 5.18 -20.83
N PRO A 84 -4.78 4.47 -21.01
CA PRO A 84 -4.85 3.03 -20.81
C PRO A 84 -4.18 2.22 -21.93
N ASP A 85 -3.86 2.80 -23.08
CA ASP A 85 -3.26 2.06 -24.20
C ASP A 85 -1.71 2.11 -24.20
N ASP A 86 -1.09 2.86 -23.27
CA ASP A 86 0.34 3.22 -23.28
C ASP A 86 1.07 2.87 -21.96
N PHE A 87 0.79 1.74 -21.30
CA PHE A 87 1.26 1.42 -19.93
C PHE A 87 2.79 1.36 -19.69
N SER A 88 3.62 1.72 -20.65
CA SER A 88 5.02 2.06 -20.43
C SER A 88 5.26 3.43 -21.05
N TRP A 89 5.74 4.38 -20.25
CA TRP A 89 6.02 5.75 -20.71
C TRP A 89 4.79 6.59 -21.11
N ALA A 90 3.57 6.12 -20.74
CA ALA A 90 2.34 6.90 -20.89
C ALA A 90 2.45 8.28 -20.24
N PRO A 91 2.00 9.34 -20.93
CA PRO A 91 1.77 10.62 -20.31
C PRO A 91 0.55 10.56 -19.37
N ILE A 92 0.51 11.48 -18.41
CA ILE A 92 -0.73 11.77 -17.69
C ILE A 92 -1.78 12.32 -18.66
N ASP A 93 -3.02 11.89 -18.46
CA ASP A 93 -4.14 12.26 -19.32
C ASP A 93 -5.43 12.28 -18.51
N PHE A 94 -5.94 13.48 -18.29
CA PHE A 94 -7.23 13.70 -17.66
C PHE A 94 -7.84 15.03 -18.13
N PRO A 95 -9.18 15.21 -18.03
CA PRO A 95 -9.82 16.45 -18.46
C PRO A 95 -9.23 17.69 -17.77
N GLY A 96 -8.68 18.60 -18.59
CA GLY A 96 -8.09 19.85 -18.12
C GLY A 96 -6.58 19.81 -17.84
N ILE A 97 -5.88 18.72 -18.16
CA ILE A 97 -4.42 18.74 -18.22
C ILE A 97 -3.97 19.53 -19.46
N GLU A 98 -2.92 20.34 -19.31
CA GLU A 98 -2.42 21.23 -20.37
C GLU A 98 -0.91 21.05 -20.54
N TYR A 99 -0.46 21.16 -21.80
CA TYR A 99 0.93 20.99 -22.20
C TYR A 99 1.38 22.18 -23.03
N GLU A 100 2.57 22.70 -22.73
CA GLU A 100 3.25 23.76 -23.48
C GLU A 100 4.56 23.18 -24.04
N ASP A 101 4.73 23.20 -25.36
CA ASP A 101 5.89 22.61 -26.05
C ASP A 101 6.21 21.16 -25.65
N GLY A 102 5.18 20.40 -25.27
CA GLY A 102 5.29 19.00 -24.85
C GLY A 102 5.74 18.80 -23.39
N LEU A 103 5.90 19.88 -22.62
CA LEU A 103 6.09 19.88 -21.17
C LEU A 103 4.76 20.18 -20.48
N LEU A 104 4.63 19.76 -19.22
CA LEU A 104 3.49 20.17 -18.41
C LEU A 104 3.51 21.69 -18.21
N ALA A 105 2.38 22.34 -18.49
CA ALA A 105 2.24 23.77 -18.26
C ALA A 105 2.39 24.11 -16.76
N ASP A 106 2.69 25.38 -16.45
CA ASP A 106 2.87 25.81 -15.06
C ASP A 106 1.62 25.52 -14.21
N GLY A 107 1.83 25.08 -12.98
CA GLY A 107 0.76 24.65 -12.07
C GLY A 107 0.09 23.29 -12.39
N MET A 108 0.42 22.63 -13.52
CA MET A 108 -0.22 21.35 -13.88
C MET A 108 0.19 20.19 -12.97
N GLN A 109 1.36 20.23 -12.35
CA GLN A 109 1.75 19.23 -11.34
C GLN A 109 0.81 19.29 -10.12
N THR A 110 0.50 20.49 -9.64
CA THR A 110 -0.46 20.71 -8.54
C THR A 110 -1.84 20.23 -8.94
N LYS A 111 -2.32 20.62 -10.12
CA LYS A 111 -3.63 20.20 -10.65
C LYS A 111 -3.74 18.69 -10.80
N ALA A 112 -2.67 18.03 -11.23
CA ALA A 112 -2.60 16.58 -11.31
C ALA A 112 -2.64 15.93 -9.93
N ALA A 113 -1.93 16.45 -8.94
CA ALA A 113 -2.04 15.97 -7.55
C ALA A 113 -3.47 16.09 -7.03
N GLU A 114 -4.12 17.25 -7.21
CA GLU A 114 -5.53 17.48 -6.84
C GLU A 114 -6.48 16.52 -7.54
N HIS A 115 -6.27 16.29 -8.84
CA HIS A 115 -7.09 15.35 -9.63
C HIS A 115 -6.96 13.92 -9.12
N LEU A 116 -5.75 13.45 -8.81
CA LEU A 116 -5.54 12.11 -8.22
C LEU A 116 -6.26 11.97 -6.87
N ILE A 117 -6.15 12.99 -6.00
CA ILE A 117 -6.82 13.04 -4.70
C ILE A 117 -8.34 12.98 -4.88
N GLY A 118 -8.89 13.78 -5.78
CA GLY A 118 -10.32 13.79 -6.11
C GLY A 118 -10.79 12.45 -6.67
N ALA A 119 -10.02 11.86 -7.57
CA ALA A 119 -10.37 10.59 -8.20
C ALA A 119 -10.37 9.40 -7.22
N LEU A 120 -9.50 9.43 -6.20
CA LEU A 120 -9.52 8.48 -5.09
C LEU A 120 -10.72 8.72 -4.16
N ARG A 121 -11.03 9.98 -3.87
CA ARG A 121 -12.21 10.35 -3.05
C ARG A 121 -13.51 9.87 -3.67
N ASP A 122 -13.67 10.03 -4.99
CA ASP A 122 -14.82 9.52 -5.74
C ASP A 122 -14.99 8.00 -5.63
N GLN A 123 -13.87 7.28 -5.44
CA GLN A 123 -13.87 5.83 -5.22
C GLN A 123 -13.97 5.44 -3.74
N GLY A 124 -14.25 6.41 -2.87
CA GLY A 124 -14.39 6.20 -1.44
C GLY A 124 -13.06 5.92 -0.76
N CYS A 125 -11.94 6.47 -1.24
CA CYS A 125 -10.65 6.45 -0.58
C CYS A 125 -10.22 7.87 -0.16
N GLU A 126 -9.58 7.99 0.99
CA GLU A 126 -9.07 9.25 1.53
C GLU A 126 -7.61 9.10 1.91
N ILE A 127 -6.79 10.07 1.52
CA ILE A 127 -5.39 10.16 1.93
C ILE A 127 -5.33 10.91 3.25
N VAL A 128 -4.76 10.30 4.27
CA VAL A 128 -4.64 10.88 5.62
C VAL A 128 -3.20 10.81 6.09
N PHE A 129 -2.74 11.84 6.80
CA PHE A 129 -1.40 11.90 7.36
C PHE A 129 -1.43 11.85 8.89
N LYS A 130 -0.36 11.33 9.50
CA LYS A 130 -0.17 11.34 10.95
C LYS A 130 -0.15 12.77 11.52
N ASP A 131 0.47 13.70 10.79
CA ASP A 131 0.42 15.12 11.10
C ASP A 131 -0.76 15.78 10.34
N PRO A 132 -1.80 16.26 11.05
CA PRO A 132 -2.95 16.90 10.41
C PRO A 132 -2.62 18.25 9.75
N ALA A 133 -1.45 18.84 10.03
CA ALA A 133 -0.99 20.05 9.36
C ALA A 133 -0.37 19.77 7.97
N THR A 134 -0.19 18.50 7.59
CA THR A 134 0.37 18.13 6.29
C THR A 134 -0.59 18.50 5.17
N ASP A 135 -0.12 19.32 4.22
CA ASP A 135 -0.84 19.61 2.98
C ASP A 135 -0.81 18.37 2.07
N VAL A 136 -1.98 17.76 1.90
CA VAL A 136 -2.16 16.53 1.12
C VAL A 136 -1.77 16.75 -0.35
N THR A 137 -2.09 17.91 -0.91
CA THR A 137 -1.79 18.22 -2.31
C THR A 137 -0.28 18.34 -2.51
N GLN A 138 0.42 19.05 -1.64
CA GLN A 138 1.89 19.16 -1.69
C GLN A 138 2.56 17.81 -1.47
N ALA A 139 2.05 16.99 -0.55
CA ALA A 139 2.60 15.66 -0.29
C ALA A 139 2.43 14.73 -1.51
N VAL A 140 1.26 14.74 -2.16
CA VAL A 140 1.03 13.96 -3.39
C VAL A 140 1.88 14.49 -4.54
N GLN A 141 2.01 15.82 -4.70
CA GLN A 141 2.90 16.40 -5.71
C GLN A 141 4.35 15.95 -5.52
N ARG A 142 4.86 16.00 -4.28
CA ARG A 142 6.19 15.48 -3.92
C ARG A 142 6.33 14.01 -4.30
N VAL A 143 5.35 13.18 -3.98
CA VAL A 143 5.37 11.75 -4.35
C VAL A 143 5.48 11.56 -5.86
N LEU A 144 4.77 12.34 -6.66
CA LEU A 144 4.69 12.13 -8.10
C LEU A 144 5.90 12.70 -8.87
N TRP A 145 6.49 13.82 -8.43
CA TRP A 145 7.52 14.55 -9.19
C TRP A 145 8.89 14.64 -8.53
N ASP A 146 8.99 14.56 -7.19
CA ASP A 146 10.28 14.75 -6.53
C ASP A 146 11.17 13.51 -6.70
N ARG A 147 12.47 13.77 -6.74
CA ARG A 147 13.48 12.74 -6.60
C ARG A 147 13.72 12.45 -5.12
N TRP A 148 13.59 11.20 -4.73
CA TRP A 148 13.80 10.75 -3.35
C TRP A 148 15.27 10.45 -3.09
N THR A 149 15.69 10.54 -1.83
CA THR A 149 17.04 10.14 -1.40
C THR A 149 17.01 8.80 -0.66
N ALA A 150 18.14 8.09 -0.66
CA ALA A 150 18.29 6.84 0.09
C ALA A 150 18.08 7.03 1.60
N GLU A 151 18.36 8.22 2.13
CA GLU A 151 18.11 8.56 3.54
C GLU A 151 16.61 8.64 3.86
N GLU A 152 15.79 9.06 2.89
CA GLU A 152 14.34 9.21 3.07
C GLU A 152 13.58 7.89 2.91
N VAL A 153 14.01 7.04 1.99
CA VAL A 153 13.26 5.83 1.61
C VAL A 153 13.99 4.52 1.92
N GLY A 154 15.31 4.55 2.10
CA GLY A 154 16.15 3.38 2.31
C GLY A 154 17.07 3.10 1.12
N GLU A 155 18.22 2.48 1.39
CA GLU A 155 19.31 2.27 0.42
C GLU A 155 18.95 1.36 -0.78
N HIS A 156 17.91 0.54 -0.63
CA HIS A 156 17.48 -0.43 -1.65
C HIS A 156 16.21 0.00 -2.39
N GLU A 157 15.72 1.20 -2.11
CA GLU A 157 14.48 1.73 -2.67
C GLU A 157 14.72 2.57 -3.93
N PHE A 158 13.73 2.61 -4.83
CA PHE A 158 13.83 3.44 -6.04
C PHE A 158 13.86 4.94 -5.69
N ILE A 159 15.02 5.57 -5.93
CA ILE A 159 15.30 7.00 -5.69
C ILE A 159 15.06 7.90 -6.91
N GLY A 160 14.30 7.42 -7.91
CA GLY A 160 13.89 8.22 -9.05
C GLY A 160 12.57 8.96 -8.82
N ARG A 161 12.23 9.85 -9.75
CA ARG A 161 10.90 10.46 -9.85
C ARG A 161 9.94 9.54 -10.58
N LEU A 162 8.67 9.52 -10.20
CA LEU A 162 7.65 8.69 -10.87
C LEU A 162 7.28 9.26 -12.24
N PHE A 163 7.06 10.58 -12.32
CA PHE A 163 6.79 11.30 -13.56
C PHE A 163 7.92 12.29 -13.89
N ASP A 164 8.19 12.47 -15.18
CA ASP A 164 9.07 13.52 -15.67
C ASP A 164 8.31 14.84 -15.94
N ASP A 165 9.04 15.84 -16.42
CA ASP A 165 8.51 17.18 -16.73
C ASP A 165 7.59 17.17 -17.97
N HIS A 166 7.62 16.10 -18.77
CA HIS A 166 6.67 15.81 -19.85
C HIS A 166 5.43 15.07 -19.34
N GLY A 167 5.30 14.90 -18.02
CA GLY A 167 4.21 14.15 -17.40
C GLY A 167 4.22 12.67 -17.76
N ARG A 168 5.34 12.11 -18.21
CA ARG A 168 5.45 10.70 -18.59
C ARG A 168 5.94 9.89 -17.42
N ILE A 169 5.33 8.73 -17.22
CA ILE A 169 5.79 7.79 -16.21
C ILE A 169 7.22 7.31 -16.55
N TYR A 170 8.03 7.05 -15.52
CA TYR A 170 9.37 6.51 -15.68
C TYR A 170 9.40 5.28 -16.61
N HIS A 171 10.39 5.22 -17.49
CA HIS A 171 10.48 4.17 -18.50
C HIS A 171 10.53 2.78 -17.86
N GLY A 172 9.67 1.87 -18.32
CA GLY A 172 9.55 0.52 -17.75
C GLY A 172 8.65 0.43 -16.52
N CYS A 173 8.13 1.54 -15.99
CA CYS A 173 7.08 1.53 -14.97
C CYS A 173 5.70 1.44 -15.61
N THR A 174 4.85 0.63 -15.00
CA THR A 174 3.43 0.47 -15.33
C THR A 174 2.54 1.23 -14.35
N ALA A 175 1.23 1.31 -14.64
CA ALA A 175 0.25 1.82 -13.68
C ALA A 175 0.20 0.99 -12.37
N PHE A 176 0.59 -0.30 -12.42
CA PHE A 176 0.73 -1.12 -11.22
C PHE A 176 1.91 -0.63 -10.38
N ASP A 177 3.06 -0.40 -11.02
CA ASP A 177 4.26 0.12 -10.35
C ASP A 177 4.01 1.52 -9.78
N ALA A 178 3.29 2.37 -10.52
CA ALA A 178 2.86 3.70 -10.04
C ALA A 178 2.03 3.60 -8.76
N ALA A 179 1.03 2.71 -8.73
CA ALA A 179 0.18 2.53 -7.55
C ALA A 179 0.99 2.05 -6.33
N SER A 180 1.83 1.03 -6.51
CA SER A 180 2.70 0.51 -5.44
C SER A 180 3.68 1.58 -4.94
N TYR A 181 4.32 2.30 -5.85
CA TYR A 181 5.24 3.39 -5.53
C TYR A 181 4.53 4.50 -4.75
N THR A 182 3.37 4.97 -5.21
CA THR A 182 2.61 6.02 -4.52
C THR A 182 2.23 5.60 -3.10
N LEU A 183 1.80 4.35 -2.87
CA LEU A 183 1.51 3.86 -1.51
C LEU A 183 2.76 3.86 -0.62
N GLN A 184 3.89 3.36 -1.14
CA GLN A 184 5.16 3.32 -0.40
C GLN A 184 5.64 4.72 -0.04
N ARG A 185 5.58 5.67 -0.97
CA ARG A 185 6.07 7.04 -0.75
C ARG A 185 5.14 7.87 0.12
N LEU A 186 3.82 7.69 0.02
CA LEU A 186 2.90 8.25 1.00
C LEU A 186 3.19 7.72 2.41
N ALA A 187 3.43 6.41 2.56
CA ALA A 187 3.79 5.82 3.85
C ALA A 187 5.09 6.38 4.43
N ALA A 188 6.10 6.65 3.59
CA ALA A 188 7.36 7.29 4.00
C ALA A 188 7.13 8.71 4.56
N LEU A 189 6.16 9.45 4.03
CA LEU A 189 5.72 10.76 4.56
C LEU A 189 4.79 10.64 5.79
N GLY A 190 4.56 9.43 6.31
CA GLY A 190 3.60 9.20 7.38
C GLY A 190 2.13 9.32 6.95
N GLY A 191 1.87 9.24 5.64
CA GLY A 191 0.56 9.17 5.03
C GLY A 191 0.05 7.74 4.84
N GLU A 192 -1.26 7.58 4.74
CA GLU A 192 -1.91 6.33 4.36
C GLU A 192 -3.19 6.62 3.59
N ILE A 193 -3.56 5.71 2.69
CA ILE A 193 -4.85 5.77 2.00
C ILE A 193 -5.81 4.85 2.74
N ARG A 194 -6.92 5.41 3.23
CA ARG A 194 -7.96 4.68 3.95
C ARG A 194 -9.24 4.63 3.13
N PRO A 195 -10.05 3.57 3.25
CA PRO A 195 -11.44 3.62 2.82
C PRO A 195 -12.16 4.72 3.61
N GLY A 196 -12.83 5.62 2.90
CA GLY A 196 -13.68 6.65 3.46
C GLY A 196 -14.79 6.05 4.32
N ARG A 197 -15.21 6.78 5.35
CA ARG A 197 -16.21 6.33 6.35
C ARG A 197 -17.57 5.91 5.78
N GLY A 198 -17.83 6.04 4.49
CA GLY A 198 -19.08 5.67 3.81
C GLY A 198 -19.21 4.19 3.41
N LEU A 199 -18.13 3.41 3.36
CA LEU A 199 -18.19 1.99 2.99
C LEU A 199 -18.30 1.10 4.24
N SER A 200 -19.50 1.09 4.83
CA SER A 200 -19.90 -0.08 5.62
C SER A 200 -20.15 -1.23 4.63
N PRO A 201 -19.46 -2.39 4.74
CA PRO A 201 -19.87 -3.56 4.01
C PRO A 201 -21.26 -3.93 4.54
N GLN A 202 -22.30 -3.79 3.71
CA GLN A 202 -23.58 -4.41 4.00
C GLN A 202 -23.32 -5.92 4.10
N MET A 203 -23.27 -6.45 5.32
CA MET A 203 -23.35 -7.88 5.53
C MET A 203 -24.69 -8.35 4.93
N PRO A 204 -24.72 -9.40 4.11
CA PRO A 204 -25.97 -9.93 3.58
C PRO A 204 -26.84 -10.33 4.77
N GLY A 205 -28.03 -9.71 4.84
CA GLY A 205 -28.97 -9.88 5.92
C GLY A 205 -29.26 -11.35 6.17
N ARG A 206 -28.98 -11.81 7.39
CA ARG A 206 -29.56 -13.07 7.89
C ARG A 206 -31.07 -12.93 7.82
N LYS A 207 -31.71 -13.68 6.93
CA LYS A 207 -33.16 -13.87 6.98
C LYS A 207 -33.52 -14.47 8.33
N PRO A 208 -34.46 -13.87 9.09
CA PRO A 208 -35.05 -14.56 10.22
C PRO A 208 -35.87 -15.74 9.69
N ARG A 209 -35.90 -16.80 10.50
CA ARG A 209 -36.53 -18.10 10.26
C ARG A 209 -38.01 -17.99 9.93
#